data_AF-A0AAD5JFD3-F1
#
_entry.id   AF-A0AAD5JFD3-F1
#
_cell.length_a   1.000
_cell.length_b   1.000
_cell.length_c   1.000
_cell.angle_alpha   90.00
_cell.angle_beta   90.00
_cell.angle_gamma   90.00
#
_symmetry.space_group_name_H-M   'P 1'
#
loop_
_entity.id
_entity.type
_entity.pdbx_description
1 polymer ?
#
loop_
_entity_poly.entity_id
_entity_poly.type
_entity_poly.pdbx_seq_one_letter_code
_entity_poly.pdbx_strand_id
1 'polypeptide(L)'
;MAMCILVFLTLLILPTSHSSSDELYIDKSAKIPQSDLDLLEFPLNLEYFEAEFFLYGALGYGLDKAAPKLAGGGPTPLGAKKANLDPFTRDVVLAIKNTVKGFPRPLLNLSSESFAKTLDTAFGKPLNPPFDPYSSSLNYLIASYLIPYVGLTGYVGANEKLESPVSRRVFWVWNLGKM
;
A
#
# COMPACT_ATOMS: atom_id res chain seq x y z
N MET A 1 -22.79 -3.44 -57.68
CA MET A 1 -22.70 -2.02 -57.26
C MET A 1 -23.78 -1.58 -56.25
N ALA A 2 -24.71 -2.45 -55.82
CA ALA A 2 -25.70 -2.14 -54.78
C ALA A 2 -25.33 -2.67 -53.36
N MET A 3 -24.43 -3.67 -53.25
CA MET A 3 -24.01 -4.22 -51.94
C MET A 3 -22.94 -3.39 -51.21
N CYS A 4 -22.20 -2.52 -51.91
CA CYS A 4 -21.19 -1.67 -51.28
C CYS A 4 -21.78 -0.43 -50.61
N ILE A 5 -23.00 -0.02 -50.98
CA ILE A 5 -23.68 1.16 -50.42
C ILE A 5 -24.34 0.81 -49.07
N LEU A 6 -24.79 -0.43 -48.88
CA LEU A 6 -25.42 -0.86 -47.62
C LEU A 6 -24.43 -0.96 -46.45
N VAL A 7 -23.15 -1.27 -46.71
CA VAL A 7 -22.10 -1.35 -45.68
C VAL A 7 -21.66 0.04 -45.21
N PHE A 8 -21.79 1.06 -46.07
CA PHE A 8 -21.49 2.45 -45.70
C PHE A 8 -22.57 3.09 -44.81
N LEU A 9 -23.84 2.68 -44.96
CA LEU A 9 -24.95 3.18 -44.15
C LEU A 9 -24.99 2.60 -42.73
N THR A 10 -24.43 1.41 -42.49
CA THR A 10 -24.33 0.83 -41.14
C THR A 10 -23.15 1.38 -40.32
N LEU A 11 -22.12 1.93 -40.96
CA LEU A 11 -21.00 2.60 -40.30
C LEU A 11 -21.33 4.02 -39.78
N LEU A 12 -22.45 4.61 -40.23
CA LEU A 12 -22.91 5.94 -39.79
C LEU A 12 -23.77 5.92 -38.51
N ILE A 13 -24.09 4.74 -37.97
CA ILE A 13 -24.88 4.58 -36.73
C ILE A 13 -24.03 4.03 -35.57
N LEU A 14 -22.73 3.78 -35.79
CA LEU A 14 -21.83 3.60 -34.65
C LEU A 14 -21.69 4.96 -33.96
N PRO A 15 -22.03 5.08 -32.66
CA PRO A 15 -21.73 6.31 -31.93
C PRO A 15 -20.23 6.53 -32.09
N THR A 16 -19.88 7.64 -32.73
CA THR A 16 -18.53 8.17 -32.72
C THR A 16 -18.11 8.19 -31.26
N SER A 17 -17.27 7.23 -30.89
CA SER A 17 -16.62 7.23 -29.59
C SER A 17 -15.60 8.35 -29.66
N HIS A 18 -16.09 9.59 -29.55
CA HIS A 18 -15.26 10.68 -29.13
C HIS A 18 -14.71 10.23 -27.79
N SER A 19 -13.41 9.97 -27.74
CA SER A 19 -12.68 10.15 -26.50
C SER A 19 -12.79 11.63 -26.18
N SER A 20 -13.92 12.02 -25.59
CA SER A 20 -13.88 13.15 -24.68
C SER A 20 -12.89 12.68 -23.62
N SER A 21 -11.81 13.44 -23.47
CA SER A 21 -11.24 13.59 -22.15
C SER A 21 -12.38 14.17 -21.31
N ASP A 22 -13.26 13.30 -20.81
CA ASP A 22 -14.02 13.60 -19.62
C ASP A 22 -12.94 13.79 -18.55
N GLU A 23 -12.44 15.03 -18.47
CA GLU A 23 -12.27 15.66 -17.17
C GLU A 23 -13.65 15.62 -16.52
N LEU A 24 -14.02 14.43 -16.05
CA LEU A 24 -15.15 14.22 -15.19
C LEU A 24 -14.83 15.13 -14.02
N TYR A 25 -15.55 16.26 -13.95
CA TYR A 25 -15.52 17.20 -12.85
C TYR A 25 -15.51 16.35 -11.58
N ILE A 26 -14.32 16.19 -10.98
CA ILE A 26 -14.22 15.68 -9.63
C ILE A 26 -14.88 16.78 -8.86
N ASP A 27 -16.14 16.54 -8.49
CA ASP A 27 -16.79 17.36 -7.50
C ASP A 27 -15.92 17.28 -6.25
N LYS A 28 -15.05 18.27 -6.10
CA LYS A 28 -14.20 18.45 -4.91
C LYS A 28 -15.06 18.62 -3.66
N SER A 29 -16.39 18.73 -3.79
CA SER A 29 -17.37 18.79 -2.71
C SER A 29 -18.05 17.46 -2.38
N ALA A 30 -17.78 16.37 -3.13
CA ALA A 30 -18.28 15.04 -2.77
C ALA A 30 -17.65 14.59 -1.45
N LYS A 31 -18.36 14.86 -0.36
CA LYS A 31 -17.93 14.52 1.00
C LYS A 31 -17.81 13.00 1.07
N ILE A 32 -16.59 12.52 1.24
CA ILE A 32 -16.33 11.09 1.47
C ILE A 32 -17.12 10.70 2.74
N PRO A 33 -17.96 9.66 2.68
CA PRO A 33 -18.67 9.16 3.86
C PRO A 33 -17.68 8.88 5.00
N GLN A 34 -18.09 9.15 6.23
CA GLN A 34 -17.21 8.86 7.38
C GLN A 34 -16.88 7.36 7.45
N SER A 35 -17.84 6.50 7.11
CA SER A 35 -17.65 5.05 6.97
C SER A 35 -16.51 4.70 6.00
N ASP A 36 -16.42 5.38 4.85
CA ASP A 36 -15.33 5.21 3.91
C ASP A 36 -13.98 5.69 4.47
N LEU A 37 -13.96 6.83 5.18
CA LEU A 37 -12.74 7.33 5.82
C LEU A 37 -12.19 6.33 6.85
N ASP A 38 -13.07 5.77 7.68
CA ASP A 38 -12.72 4.77 8.68
C ASP A 38 -12.16 3.49 8.02
N LEU A 39 -12.72 3.09 6.88
CA LEU A 39 -12.24 1.95 6.09
C LEU A 39 -10.88 2.22 5.41
N LEU A 40 -10.58 3.47 5.04
CA LEU A 40 -9.31 3.87 4.43
C LEU A 40 -8.17 4.00 5.43
N GLU A 41 -8.47 4.18 6.72
CA GLU A 41 -7.46 4.41 7.77
C GLU A 41 -6.54 3.21 7.97
N PHE A 42 -7.11 2.00 8.04
CA PHE A 42 -6.32 0.79 8.28
C PHE A 42 -5.33 0.50 7.13
N PRO A 43 -5.73 0.48 5.85
CA PRO A 43 -4.79 0.28 4.74
C PRO A 43 -3.71 1.35 4.69
N LEU A 44 -4.05 2.61 4.97
CA LEU A 44 -3.05 3.68 5.01
C LEU A 44 -2.05 3.53 6.17
N ASN A 45 -2.48 3.00 7.32
CA ASN A 45 -1.57 2.64 8.41
C ASN A 45 -0.60 1.53 8.00
N LEU A 46 -1.03 0.58 7.16
CA LEU A 46 -0.14 -0.45 6.60
C LEU A 46 0.88 0.14 5.62
N GLU A 47 0.51 1.15 4.83
CA GLU A 47 1.46 1.87 3.99
C GLU A 47 2.56 2.55 4.82
N TYR A 48 2.19 3.18 5.94
CA TYR A 48 3.18 3.70 6.90
C TYR A 48 4.05 2.60 7.48
N PHE A 49 3.45 1.46 7.86
CA PHE A 49 4.19 0.31 8.40
C PHE A 49 5.23 -0.22 7.41
N GLU A 50 4.84 -0.42 6.14
CA GLU A 50 5.74 -0.85 5.08
C GLU A 50 6.87 0.17 4.84
N ALA A 51 6.52 1.44 4.66
CA ALA A 51 7.50 2.49 4.39
C ALA A 51 8.53 2.61 5.51
N GLU A 52 8.09 2.64 6.77
CA GLU A 52 8.98 2.68 7.91
C GLU A 52 9.84 1.41 8.02
N PHE A 53 9.24 0.23 7.86
CA PHE A 53 9.97 -1.03 7.93
C PHE A 53 11.10 -1.11 6.88
N PHE A 54 10.82 -0.74 5.63
CA PHE A 54 11.79 -0.74 4.53
C PHE A 54 12.88 0.31 4.68
N LEU A 55 12.50 1.55 5.04
CA LEU A 55 13.47 2.62 5.24
C LEU A 55 14.40 2.33 6.42
N TYR A 56 13.86 1.89 7.56
CA TYR A 56 14.70 1.51 8.70
C TYR A 56 15.58 0.31 8.36
N GLY A 57 15.02 -0.76 7.78
CA GLY A 57 15.79 -1.95 7.45
C GLY A 57 16.99 -1.66 6.55
N ALA A 58 16.80 -0.86 5.48
CA ALA A 58 17.87 -0.56 4.54
C ALA A 58 18.82 0.55 5.01
N LEU A 59 18.29 1.63 5.60
CA LEU A 59 19.03 2.88 5.84
C LEU A 59 19.28 3.17 7.33
N GLY A 60 18.49 2.58 8.22
CA GLY A 60 18.53 2.84 9.67
C GLY A 60 17.78 4.09 10.11
N TYR A 61 16.96 4.69 9.24
CA TYR A 61 16.10 5.82 9.56
C TYR A 61 14.81 5.76 8.77
N GLY A 62 13.75 6.38 9.28
CA GLY A 62 12.41 6.33 8.72
C GLY A 62 11.98 7.54 7.89
N LEU A 63 10.67 7.73 7.76
CA LEU A 63 10.07 8.85 7.01
C LEU A 63 10.46 10.21 7.57
N ASP A 64 10.75 10.30 8.87
CA ASP A 64 11.16 11.55 9.54
C ASP A 64 12.41 12.18 8.92
N LYS A 65 13.23 11.39 8.24
CA LYS A 65 14.40 11.86 7.48
C LYS A 65 14.24 11.70 5.98
N ALA A 66 13.65 10.60 5.51
CA ALA A 66 13.53 10.33 4.08
C ALA A 66 12.50 11.24 3.39
N ALA A 67 11.38 11.51 4.05
CA ALA A 67 10.27 12.30 3.51
C ALA A 67 9.40 12.88 4.66
N PRO A 68 9.89 13.88 5.40
CA PRO A 68 9.25 14.34 6.64
C PRO A 68 7.80 14.81 6.47
N LYS A 69 7.46 15.34 5.28
CA LYS A 69 6.11 15.79 4.94
C LYS A 69 5.09 14.64 4.93
N LEU A 70 5.52 13.41 4.66
CA LEU A 70 4.65 12.23 4.63
C LEU A 70 4.33 11.70 6.03
N ALA A 71 5.25 11.88 7.00
CA ALA A 71 4.99 11.51 8.39
C ALA A 71 3.85 12.35 9.01
N GLY A 72 3.59 13.54 8.46
CA GLY A 72 2.49 14.41 8.89
C GLY A 72 2.59 14.87 10.35
N GLY A 73 3.80 14.85 10.94
CA GLY A 73 4.03 15.15 12.35
C GLY A 73 3.68 14.01 13.32
N GLY A 74 3.37 12.81 12.81
CA GLY A 74 3.13 11.62 13.62
C GLY A 74 4.36 11.15 14.42
N PRO A 75 4.21 10.34 15.47
CA PRO A 75 5.33 9.85 16.28
C PRO A 75 6.19 8.84 15.52
N THR A 76 7.50 8.83 15.80
CA THR A 76 8.45 7.86 15.25
C THR A 76 8.09 6.43 15.67
N PRO A 77 8.23 5.42 14.79
CA PRO A 77 7.91 4.03 15.14
C PRO A 77 8.79 3.47 16.26
N LEU A 78 8.23 2.57 17.07
CA LEU A 78 8.94 1.85 18.11
C LEU A 78 9.70 0.65 17.54
N GLY A 79 10.91 0.41 18.05
CA GLY A 79 11.65 -0.82 17.80
C GLY A 79 12.18 -1.03 16.38
N ALA A 80 11.96 -0.06 15.48
CA ALA A 80 12.51 -0.06 14.13
C ALA A 80 14.04 0.05 14.15
N LYS A 81 14.73 -0.79 13.38
CA LYS A 81 16.19 -0.90 13.40
C LYS A 81 16.74 -1.09 11.99
N LYS A 82 18.02 -0.76 11.82
CA LYS A 82 18.77 -1.17 10.62
C LYS A 82 18.94 -2.68 10.62
N ALA A 83 18.57 -3.31 9.51
CA ALA A 83 18.71 -4.75 9.34
C ALA A 83 20.13 -5.11 8.87
N ASN A 84 20.58 -6.30 9.23
CA ASN A 84 21.82 -6.89 8.73
C ASN A 84 21.59 -7.48 7.33
N LEU A 85 21.53 -6.60 6.34
CA LEU A 85 21.29 -6.95 4.93
C LEU A 85 22.60 -7.08 4.16
N ASP A 86 22.69 -8.10 3.33
CA ASP A 86 23.68 -8.13 2.25
C ASP A 86 23.42 -6.99 1.23
N PRO A 87 24.43 -6.58 0.46
CA PRO A 87 24.31 -5.46 -0.46
C PRO A 87 23.17 -5.60 -1.46
N PHE A 88 22.96 -6.80 -2.02
CA PHE A 88 21.93 -7.02 -3.03
C PHE A 88 20.54 -6.88 -2.42
N THR A 89 20.28 -7.53 -1.29
CA THR A 89 18.98 -7.42 -0.60
C THR A 89 18.68 -5.99 -0.20
N ARG A 90 19.69 -5.25 0.30
CA ARG A 90 19.54 -3.83 0.64
C ARG A 90 19.13 -3.00 -0.59
N ASP A 91 19.78 -3.22 -1.73
CA ASP A 91 19.51 -2.45 -2.94
C ASP A 91 18.12 -2.76 -3.51
N VAL A 92 17.66 -4.01 -3.42
CA VAL A 92 16.28 -4.41 -3.77
C VAL A 92 15.26 -3.72 -2.86
N VAL A 93 15.48 -3.70 -1.55
CA VAL A 93 14.58 -3.02 -0.59
C VAL A 93 14.49 -1.52 -0.89
N LEU A 94 15.59 -0.87 -1.28
CA LEU A 94 15.60 0.55 -1.64
C LEU A 94 14.89 0.87 -2.96
N ALA A 95 14.77 -0.11 -3.86
CA ALA A 95 14.05 0.05 -5.11
C ALA A 95 12.52 0.11 -4.89
N ILE A 96 12.03 -0.34 -3.73
CA ILE A 96 10.62 -0.27 -3.35
C ILE A 96 10.28 1.19 -3.01
N LYS A 97 9.82 1.93 -4.02
CA LYS A 97 9.37 3.32 -3.88
C LYS A 97 7.86 3.37 -4.05
N ASN A 98 7.13 3.53 -2.95
CA ASN A 98 5.77 4.03 -3.00
C ASN A 98 5.59 5.13 -1.96
N THR A 99 4.86 6.17 -2.34
CA THR A 99 4.59 7.33 -1.49
C THR A 99 3.12 7.67 -1.62
N VAL A 100 2.41 7.62 -0.50
CA VAL A 100 0.99 7.95 -0.41
C VAL A 100 0.84 9.29 0.33
N LYS A 101 -0.06 10.15 -0.14
CA LYS A 101 -0.51 11.32 0.62
C LYS A 101 -1.58 10.84 1.61
N GLY A 102 -1.36 11.07 2.90
CA GLY A 102 -2.23 10.57 3.96
C GLY A 102 -2.38 11.52 5.15
N PHE A 103 -3.12 11.07 6.15
CA PHE A 103 -3.22 11.69 7.48
C PHE A 103 -1.94 11.45 8.30
N PRO A 104 -1.74 12.11 9.44
CA PRO A 104 -0.54 11.92 10.26
C PRO A 104 -0.27 10.44 10.60
N ARG A 105 0.98 9.98 10.41
CA ARG A 105 1.41 8.62 10.75
C ARG A 105 1.01 8.25 12.19
N PRO A 106 0.40 7.09 12.47
CA PRO A 106 0.13 6.65 13.84
C PRO A 106 1.40 6.14 14.54
N LEU A 107 1.33 5.84 15.84
CA LEU A 107 2.39 5.11 16.52
C LEU A 107 2.41 3.65 16.06
N LEU A 108 3.50 3.25 15.39
CA LEU A 108 3.69 1.89 14.89
C LEU A 108 4.68 1.12 15.77
N ASN A 109 4.45 -0.18 15.95
CA ASN A 109 5.40 -1.06 16.63
C ASN A 109 6.08 -2.00 15.61
N LEU A 110 7.33 -1.68 15.30
CA LEU A 110 8.21 -2.44 14.40
C LEU A 110 9.25 -3.26 15.17
N SER A 111 9.05 -3.49 16.47
CA SER A 111 10.01 -4.22 17.30
C SER A 111 10.09 -5.70 16.92
N SER A 112 11.27 -6.31 17.08
CA SER A 112 11.47 -7.74 16.83
C SER A 112 10.51 -8.62 17.63
N GLU A 113 10.13 -8.21 18.84
CA GLU A 113 9.17 -8.90 19.70
C GLU A 113 7.76 -8.94 19.07
N SER A 114 7.35 -7.89 18.36
CA SER A 114 6.06 -7.87 17.65
C SER A 114 6.04 -8.90 16.52
N PHE A 115 7.12 -8.97 15.73
CA PHE A 115 7.26 -9.97 14.67
C PHE A 115 7.38 -11.39 15.22
N ALA A 116 8.14 -11.58 16.31
CA ALA A 116 8.27 -12.85 17.00
C ALA A 116 6.91 -13.37 17.45
N LYS A 117 6.10 -12.53 18.11
CA LYS A 117 4.75 -12.89 18.57
C LYS A 117 3.85 -13.32 17.41
N THR A 118 3.90 -12.63 16.27
CA THR A 118 3.12 -13.00 15.08
C THR A 118 3.54 -14.37 14.55
N LEU A 119 4.85 -14.63 14.42
CA LEU A 119 5.30 -15.95 13.97
C LEU A 119 5.02 -17.04 14.99
N ASP A 120 5.24 -16.80 16.28
CA ASP A 120 4.94 -17.76 17.34
C ASP A 120 3.45 -18.18 17.30
N THR A 121 2.56 -17.21 17.05
CA THR A 121 1.13 -17.47 16.86
C THR A 121 0.87 -18.31 15.61
N ALA A 122 1.52 -17.99 14.48
CA ALA A 122 1.38 -18.75 13.24
C ALA A 122 1.90 -20.19 13.35
N PHE A 123 2.98 -20.42 14.11
CA PHE A 123 3.54 -21.74 14.38
C PHE A 123 2.89 -22.46 15.57
N GLY A 124 2.00 -21.80 16.32
CA GLY A 124 1.34 -22.34 17.51
C GLY A 124 2.29 -22.58 18.70
N LYS A 125 3.53 -22.06 18.65
CA LYS A 125 4.53 -22.19 19.71
C LYS A 125 5.60 -21.10 19.59
N PRO A 126 6.27 -20.73 20.69
CA PRO A 126 7.45 -19.87 20.64
C PRO A 126 8.59 -20.49 19.83
N LEU A 127 9.16 -19.69 18.92
CA LEU A 127 10.40 -20.04 18.22
C LEU A 127 11.62 -19.86 19.16
N ASN A 128 12.64 -20.71 18.99
CA ASN A 128 13.89 -20.61 19.74
C ASN A 128 15.09 -20.71 18.77
N PRO A 129 15.84 -19.62 18.53
CA PRO A 129 15.63 -18.27 19.10
C PRO A 129 14.33 -17.60 18.59
N PRO A 130 13.80 -16.58 19.29
CA PRO A 130 12.68 -15.79 18.79
C PRO A 130 12.99 -15.19 17.42
N PHE A 131 11.98 -15.07 16.57
CA PHE A 131 12.19 -14.51 15.24
C PHE A 131 12.52 -13.03 15.31
N ASP A 132 13.68 -12.66 14.77
CA ASP A 132 14.12 -11.28 14.63
C ASP A 132 14.22 -10.90 13.14
N PRO A 133 13.36 -9.98 12.63
CA PRO A 133 13.39 -9.58 11.24
C PRO A 133 14.68 -8.85 10.85
N TYR A 134 15.41 -8.26 11.82
CA TYR A 134 16.60 -7.45 11.53
C TYR A 134 17.92 -8.24 11.52
N SER A 135 17.88 -9.51 11.91
CA SER A 135 19.09 -10.32 12.15
C SER A 135 19.84 -10.75 10.88
N SER A 136 19.14 -10.90 9.75
CA SER A 136 19.72 -11.31 8.47
C SER A 136 18.82 -10.93 7.29
N SER A 137 19.37 -10.92 6.07
CA SER A 137 18.58 -10.76 4.83
C SER A 137 17.43 -11.76 4.72
N LEU A 138 17.65 -13.02 5.08
CA LEU A 138 16.61 -14.05 4.97
C LEU A 138 15.43 -13.75 5.91
N ASN A 139 15.70 -13.45 7.17
CA ASN A 139 14.65 -13.08 8.12
C ASN A 139 13.93 -11.81 7.69
N TYR A 140 14.68 -10.84 7.16
CA TYR A 140 14.11 -9.60 6.69
C TYR A 140 13.16 -9.81 5.50
N LEU A 141 13.54 -10.67 4.54
CA LEU A 141 12.69 -11.04 3.40
C LEU A 141 11.45 -11.82 3.84
N ILE A 142 11.58 -12.75 4.80
CA ILE A 142 10.43 -13.45 5.38
C ILE A 142 9.45 -12.44 6.00
N ALA A 143 9.96 -11.51 6.82
CA ALA A 143 9.14 -10.46 7.42
C ALA A 143 8.50 -9.54 6.36
N SER A 144 9.26 -9.21 5.31
CA SER A 144 8.79 -8.39 4.18
C SER A 144 7.64 -9.05 3.43
N TYR A 145 7.58 -10.39 3.39
CA TYR A 145 6.49 -11.13 2.75
C TYR A 145 5.21 -11.19 3.61
N LEU A 146 5.34 -11.10 4.94
CA LEU A 146 4.19 -11.10 5.85
C LEU A 146 3.33 -9.83 5.72
N ILE A 147 3.98 -8.68 5.55
CA ILE A 147 3.32 -7.36 5.55
C ILE A 147 2.30 -7.20 4.39
N PRO A 148 2.66 -7.44 3.10
CA PRO A 148 1.74 -7.26 1.99
C PRO A 148 0.58 -8.28 2.00
N TYR A 149 0.74 -9.45 2.64
CA TYR A 149 -0.36 -10.40 2.80
C TYR A 149 -1.46 -9.85 3.73
N VAL A 150 -1.07 -9.16 4.80
CA VAL A 150 -2.00 -8.42 5.67
C VAL A 150 -2.60 -7.23 4.92
N GLY A 151 -1.81 -6.54 4.09
CA GLY A 151 -2.28 -5.52 3.17
C GLY A 151 -3.43 -6.01 2.29
N LEU A 152 -3.18 -7.06 1.49
CA LEU A 152 -4.15 -7.59 0.53
C LEU A 152 -5.48 -7.97 1.19
N THR A 153 -5.44 -8.58 2.37
CA THR A 153 -6.65 -8.96 3.11
C THR A 153 -7.43 -7.75 3.63
N GLY A 154 -6.73 -6.73 4.13
CA GLY A 154 -7.34 -5.44 4.48
C GLY A 154 -7.96 -4.73 3.27
N TYR A 155 -7.27 -4.78 2.13
CA TYR A 155 -7.77 -4.21 0.88
C TYR A 155 -9.04 -4.94 0.40
N VAL A 156 -8.98 -6.23 0.14
CA VAL A 156 -10.13 -6.98 -0.40
C VAL A 156 -11.35 -6.87 0.53
N GLY A 157 -11.16 -6.91 1.85
CA GLY A 157 -12.26 -6.81 2.81
C GLY A 157 -12.90 -5.43 2.94
N ALA A 158 -12.18 -4.35 2.63
CA ALA A 158 -12.73 -2.99 2.67
C ALA A 158 -13.45 -2.61 1.37
N ASN A 159 -12.99 -3.13 0.21
CA ASN A 159 -13.50 -2.71 -1.10
C ASN A 159 -15.01 -2.92 -1.28
N GLU A 160 -15.56 -4.02 -0.75
CA GLU A 160 -17.00 -4.31 -0.79
C GLU A 160 -17.85 -3.35 0.06
N LYS A 161 -17.22 -2.67 1.03
CA LYS A 161 -17.89 -1.81 2.01
C LYS A 161 -17.79 -0.33 1.67
N LEU A 162 -16.98 0.04 0.67
CA LEU A 162 -16.82 1.44 0.25
C LEU A 162 -18.05 1.91 -0.53
N GLU A 163 -18.64 3.01 -0.08
CA GLU A 163 -19.85 3.60 -0.65
C GLU A 163 -19.51 4.57 -1.80
N SER A 164 -18.46 5.37 -1.65
CA SER A 164 -18.10 6.41 -2.63
C SER A 164 -17.25 5.86 -3.80
N PRO A 165 -17.58 6.25 -5.05
CA PRO A 165 -16.74 5.98 -6.21
C PRO A 165 -15.31 6.54 -6.09
N VAL A 166 -15.13 7.65 -5.35
CA VAL A 166 -13.83 8.27 -5.11
C VAL A 166 -12.97 7.37 -4.22
N SER A 167 -13.54 6.87 -3.11
CA SER A 167 -12.86 5.96 -2.19
C SER A 167 -12.45 4.68 -2.90
N ARG A 168 -13.36 4.07 -3.68
CA ARG A 168 -13.05 2.89 -4.50
C ARG A 168 -11.89 3.17 -5.44
N ARG A 169 -11.87 4.31 -6.15
CA ARG A 169 -10.78 4.66 -7.06
C ARG A 169 -9.43 4.79 -6.36
N VAL A 170 -9.37 5.47 -5.20
CA VAL A 170 -8.13 5.57 -4.40
C VAL A 170 -7.64 4.17 -4.03
N PHE A 171 -8.56 3.32 -3.63
CA PHE A 171 -8.30 1.92 -3.31
C PHE A 171 -7.76 1.10 -4.50
N TRP A 172 -8.37 1.26 -5.68
CA TRP A 172 -7.93 0.61 -6.92
C TRP A 172 -6.54 1.05 -7.34
N VAL A 173 -6.21 2.34 -7.18
CA VAL A 173 -4.86 2.87 -7.46
C VAL A 173 -3.83 2.29 -6.50
N TRP A 174 -4.16 2.15 -5.21
CA TRP A 174 -3.24 1.56 -4.23
C TRP A 174 -3.00 0.07 -4.47
N ASN A 175 -4.04 -0.68 -4.90
CA ASN A 175 -3.94 -2.11 -5.15
C ASN A 175 -3.17 -2.45 -6.46
N LEU A 176 -3.40 -1.71 -7.54
CA LEU A 176 -2.74 -1.98 -8.83
C LEU A 176 -1.38 -1.30 -8.99
N GLY A 177 -1.14 -0.17 -8.32
CA GLY A 177 0.18 0.50 -8.35
C GLY A 177 1.31 -0.31 -7.69
N LYS A 178 0.97 -1.43 -7.03
CA LYS A 178 1.89 -2.34 -6.35
C LYS A 178 2.09 -3.70 -7.06
N MET A 179 1.36 -3.99 -8.14
CA MET A 179 1.53 -5.20 -8.96
C MET A 179 2.51 -4.98 -10.12
#